data_AF-A0A9D1XMZ4-F1
#
_entry.id   AF-A0A9D1XMZ4-F1
#
_cell.length_a   1.000
_cell.length_b   1.000
_cell.length_c   1.000
_cell.angle_alpha   90.00
_cell.angle_beta   90.00
_cell.angle_gamma   90.00
#
_symmetry.space_group_name_H-M   'P 1'
#
loop_
_entity.id
_entity.type
_entity.pdbx_description
1 polymer ?
#
loop_
_entity_poly.entity_id
_entity_poly.type
_entity_poly.pdbx_seq_one_letter_code
_entity_poly.pdbx_strand_id
1 'polypeptide(L)'
;MNCLKNIDNLSIGIDKQWIWKDKDNYYRSRDYLQKINFCIQDLNRELNNLCNPSMKEVVYIIVLIDWIREAVDAIPKILRPEVMEDYVYENEDMTNKSIDFFKAIRSFVVAHPLSTNRH
;
A
#
# COMPACT_ATOMS: atom_id res chain seq x y z
N MET A 1 3.62 -16.21 13.32
CA MET A 1 3.66 -15.41 12.08
C MET A 1 4.45 -14.15 12.41
N ASN A 2 5.45 -13.77 11.60
CA ASN A 2 6.23 -12.55 11.87
C ASN A 2 5.45 -11.35 11.35
N CYS A 3 5.33 -10.30 12.16
CA CYS A 3 4.68 -9.05 11.76
C CYS A 3 5.47 -8.33 10.66
N LEU A 4 4.75 -7.61 9.82
CA LEU A 4 5.32 -6.65 8.87
C LEU A 4 6.04 -5.53 9.63
N LYS A 5 7.18 -5.08 9.11
CA LYS A 5 7.93 -3.96 9.68
C LYS A 5 7.22 -2.65 9.40
N ASN A 6 6.96 -1.86 10.45
CA ASN A 6 6.46 -0.49 10.31
C ASN A 6 7.50 0.41 9.61
N ILE A 7 7.02 1.52 9.05
CA ILE A 7 7.86 2.49 8.34
C ILE A 7 8.23 3.73 9.18
N ASP A 8 8.10 3.63 10.51
CA ASP A 8 8.39 4.70 11.46
C ASP A 8 9.84 5.26 11.38
N ASN A 9 10.77 4.47 10.82
CA ASN A 9 12.20 4.78 10.78
C ASN A 9 12.74 5.14 9.37
N LEU A 10 11.91 5.69 8.49
CA LEU A 10 12.31 6.10 7.13
C LEU A 10 13.16 7.39 7.04
N SER A 11 13.61 7.93 8.19
CA SER A 11 14.04 9.33 8.40
C SER A 11 15.24 9.86 7.61
N ILE A 12 15.88 9.06 6.75
CA ILE A 12 17.16 9.46 6.13
C ILE A 12 16.99 10.19 4.78
N GLY A 13 15.79 10.20 4.19
CA GLY A 13 15.55 10.83 2.88
C GLY A 13 14.27 11.65 2.76
N ILE A 14 13.17 11.14 3.30
CA ILE A 14 11.82 11.68 3.09
C ILE A 14 11.60 13.08 3.68
N ASP A 15 12.37 13.44 4.72
CA ASP A 15 12.26 14.74 5.38
C ASP A 15 12.96 15.86 4.60
N LYS A 16 13.75 15.51 3.57
CA LYS A 16 14.37 16.49 2.68
C LYS A 16 13.31 17.17 1.84
N GLN A 17 13.00 18.44 2.13
CA GLN A 17 11.95 19.16 1.39
C GLN A 17 12.26 19.35 -0.10
N TRP A 18 13.54 19.37 -0.49
CA TRP A 18 13.95 19.67 -1.85
C TRP A 18 13.66 18.55 -2.86
N ILE A 19 13.46 17.30 -2.42
CA ILE A 19 13.17 16.16 -3.32
C ILE A 19 11.74 16.21 -3.87
N TRP A 20 10.88 16.98 -3.21
CA TRP A 20 9.50 17.20 -3.59
C TRP A 20 9.40 18.39 -4.56
N LYS A 21 8.45 18.33 -5.49
CA LYS A 21 8.25 19.40 -6.49
C LYS A 21 7.95 20.75 -5.83
N ASP A 22 7.15 20.73 -4.78
CA ASP A 22 6.68 21.91 -4.03
C ASP A 22 6.29 21.52 -2.59
N LYS A 23 5.89 22.53 -1.81
CA LYS A 23 5.52 22.37 -0.39
C LYS A 23 4.26 21.53 -0.19
N ASP A 24 3.29 21.61 -1.10
CA ASP A 24 2.07 20.82 -1.00
C ASP A 24 2.38 19.34 -1.25
N ASN A 25 3.26 19.05 -2.20
CA ASN A 25 3.76 17.71 -2.46
C ASN A 25 4.58 17.14 -1.29
N TYR A 26 5.31 17.98 -0.55
CA TYR A 26 5.93 17.54 0.72
C TYR A 26 4.88 17.11 1.75
N TYR A 27 3.80 17.88 1.96
CA TYR A 27 2.76 17.47 2.90
C TYR A 27 2.00 16.22 2.42
N ARG A 28 1.71 16.12 1.12
CA ARG A 28 1.10 14.93 0.53
C ARG A 28 1.95 13.69 0.72
N SER A 29 3.29 13.80 0.66
CA SER A 29 4.16 12.66 0.93
C SER A 29 4.04 12.19 2.37
N ARG A 30 3.93 13.12 3.34
CA ARG A 30 3.68 12.79 4.75
C ARG A 30 2.35 12.07 4.92
N ASP A 31 1.29 12.51 4.25
CA ASP A 31 -0.02 11.86 4.28
C ASP A 31 0.05 10.44 3.70
N TYR A 32 0.73 10.24 2.57
CA TYR A 32 0.91 8.92 1.96
C TYR A 32 1.70 7.98 2.86
N LEU A 33 2.81 8.45 3.45
CA LEU A 33 3.61 7.66 4.38
C LEU A 33 2.81 7.31 5.63
N GLN A 34 2.03 8.24 6.17
CA GLN A 34 1.18 7.97 7.32
C GLN A 34 0.08 6.94 6.98
N LYS A 35 -0.55 7.06 5.80
CA LYS A 35 -1.53 6.08 5.31
C LYS A 35 -0.92 4.68 5.19
N ILE A 36 0.27 4.56 4.59
CA ILE A 36 1.00 3.28 4.47
C ILE A 36 1.26 2.70 5.86
N ASN A 37 1.77 3.51 6.79
CA ASN A 37 2.11 3.03 8.12
C ASN A 37 0.89 2.52 8.90
N PHE A 38 -0.23 3.24 8.86
CA PHE A 38 -1.46 2.79 9.50
C PHE A 38 -2.01 1.52 8.87
N CYS A 39 -1.98 1.39 7.54
CA CYS A 39 -2.40 0.17 6.87
C CYS A 39 -1.53 -1.03 7.28
N ILE A 40 -0.21 -0.85 7.42
CA ILE A 40 0.70 -1.90 7.92
C ILE A 40 0.36 -2.30 9.36
N GLN A 41 0.09 -1.31 10.23
CA GLN A 41 -0.29 -1.57 11.61
C GLN A 41 -1.61 -2.32 11.72
N ASP A 42 -2.61 -1.95 10.91
CA ASP A 42 -3.89 -2.65 10.86
C ASP A 42 -3.74 -4.05 10.28
N LEU A 43 -2.95 -4.24 9.21
CA LEU A 43 -2.63 -5.57 8.69
C LEU A 43 -2.01 -6.45 9.78
N ASN A 44 -1.03 -5.92 10.53
CA ASN A 44 -0.39 -6.65 11.64
C ASN A 44 -1.36 -7.05 12.74
N ARG A 45 -2.40 -6.25 13.02
CA ARG A 45 -3.47 -6.62 13.96
C ARG A 45 -4.32 -7.76 13.41
N GLU A 46 -4.63 -7.73 12.13
CA GLU A 46 -5.43 -8.75 11.46
C GLU A 46 -4.69 -10.06 11.17
N LEU A 47 -3.35 -10.05 11.13
CA LEU A 47 -2.54 -11.27 10.91
C LEU A 47 -2.86 -12.38 11.91
N ASN A 48 -3.24 -12.04 13.15
CA ASN A 48 -3.63 -13.00 14.17
C ASN A 48 -5.02 -13.63 13.91
N ASN A 49 -5.88 -12.95 13.15
CA ASN A 49 -7.24 -13.38 12.82
C ASN A 49 -7.28 -14.25 11.55
N LEU A 50 -6.17 -14.35 10.81
CA LEU A 50 -6.07 -15.09 9.55
C LEU A 50 -6.13 -16.62 9.66
N CYS A 51 -6.14 -17.19 10.87
CA CYS A 51 -6.25 -18.65 11.03
C CYS A 51 -7.62 -19.19 10.57
N ASN A 52 -8.68 -18.40 10.66
CA ASN A 52 -10.02 -18.75 10.17
C ASN A 52 -10.80 -17.48 9.81
N PRO A 53 -10.45 -16.80 8.69
CA PRO A 53 -10.99 -15.49 8.38
C PRO A 53 -12.42 -15.60 7.86
N SER A 54 -13.30 -14.74 8.36
CA SER A 54 -14.55 -14.40 7.73
C SER A 54 -14.30 -13.61 6.43
N MET A 55 -15.29 -13.62 5.54
CA MET A 55 -15.20 -12.82 4.31
C MET A 55 -15.03 -11.32 4.55
N LYS A 56 -15.53 -10.81 5.68
CA LYS A 56 -15.32 -9.42 6.08
C LYS A 56 -13.82 -9.14 6.30
N GLU A 57 -13.12 -10.02 7.01
CA GLU A 57 -11.68 -9.89 7.26
C GLU A 57 -10.89 -10.04 5.96
N VAL A 58 -11.28 -10.97 5.08
CA VAL A 58 -10.68 -11.09 3.75
C VAL A 58 -10.81 -9.81 2.92
N VAL A 59 -12.02 -9.25 2.83
CA VAL A 59 -12.26 -7.98 2.12
C VAL A 59 -11.45 -6.85 2.74
N TYR A 60 -11.43 -6.75 4.08
CA TYR A 60 -10.70 -5.70 4.77
C TYR A 60 -9.19 -5.76 4.48
N ILE A 61 -8.57 -6.93 4.55
CA ILE A 61 -7.15 -7.12 4.22
C ILE A 61 -6.85 -6.73 2.77
N ILE A 62 -7.71 -7.13 1.82
CA ILE A 62 -7.56 -6.73 0.42
C ILE A 62 -7.58 -5.20 0.28
N VAL A 63 -8.50 -4.52 0.97
CA VAL A 63 -8.59 -3.06 0.95
C VAL A 63 -7.35 -2.40 1.54
N LEU A 64 -6.82 -2.90 2.66
CA LEU A 64 -5.59 -2.38 3.27
C LEU A 64 -4.39 -2.50 2.32
N ILE A 65 -4.23 -3.65 1.66
CA ILE A 65 -3.14 -3.86 0.69
C ILE A 65 -3.30 -2.94 -0.52
N ASP A 66 -4.52 -2.77 -1.02
CA ASP A 66 -4.80 -1.88 -2.15
C ASP A 66 -4.49 -0.41 -1.81
N TRP A 67 -4.83 0.02 -0.59
CA TRP A 67 -4.48 1.35 -0.09
C TRP A 67 -2.99 1.60 0.07
N ILE A 68 -2.23 0.59 0.51
CA ILE A 68 -0.76 0.66 0.53
C ILE A 68 -0.24 0.82 -0.89
N ARG A 69 -0.70 -0.03 -1.81
CA ARG A 69 -0.29 0.01 -3.22
C ARG A 69 -0.56 1.38 -3.84
N GLU A 70 -1.75 1.93 -3.68
CA GLU A 70 -2.10 3.25 -4.23
C GLU A 70 -1.22 4.37 -3.68
N ALA A 71 -0.93 4.34 -2.37
CA ALA A 71 -0.07 5.35 -1.75
C ALA A 71 1.38 5.23 -2.25
N VAL A 72 1.90 4.02 -2.39
CA VAL A 72 3.23 3.77 -2.95
C VAL A 72 3.31 4.22 -4.41
N ASP A 73 2.32 3.86 -5.24
CA ASP A 73 2.21 4.27 -6.66
C ASP A 73 2.06 5.81 -6.82
N ALA A 74 1.69 6.53 -5.77
CA ALA A 74 1.51 7.98 -5.78
C ALA A 74 2.79 8.75 -5.43
N ILE A 75 3.67 8.20 -4.60
CA ILE A 75 4.88 8.88 -4.11
C ILE A 75 5.83 9.30 -5.26
N PRO A 76 6.17 8.44 -6.25
CA PRO A 76 7.03 8.85 -7.35
C PRO A 76 6.49 10.03 -8.18
N LYS A 77 5.16 10.17 -8.24
CA LYS A 77 4.50 11.20 -9.06
C LYS A 77 4.65 12.61 -8.47
N ILE A 78 4.87 12.70 -7.15
CA ILE A 78 5.03 13.95 -6.41
C ILE A 78 6.51 14.31 -6.13
N LEU A 79 7.42 13.38 -6.43
CA LEU A 79 8.85 13.64 -6.46
C LEU A 79 9.24 14.48 -7.67
N ARG A 80 10.36 15.18 -7.55
CA ARG A 80 11.06 15.82 -8.66
C ARG A 80 11.56 14.75 -9.65
N PRO A 81 11.40 14.94 -10.98
CA PRO A 81 11.83 13.96 -11.98
C PRO A 81 13.31 13.56 -11.84
N GLU A 82 14.17 14.51 -11.48
CA GLU A 82 15.61 14.32 -11.30
C GLU A 82 15.95 13.36 -10.14
N VAL A 83 15.02 13.17 -9.20
CA VAL A 83 15.18 12.19 -8.11
C VAL A 83 14.87 10.77 -8.59
N MET A 84 14.06 10.63 -9.64
CA MET A 84 13.59 9.35 -10.17
C MET A 84 14.38 8.86 -11.40
N GLU A 85 15.22 9.72 -11.99
CA GLU A 85 15.88 9.48 -13.29
C GLU A 85 16.67 8.16 -13.34
N ASP A 86 17.32 7.80 -12.23
CA ASP A 86 18.08 6.54 -12.09
C ASP A 86 17.54 5.62 -10.98
N TYR A 87 16.32 5.86 -10.51
CA TYR A 87 15.74 5.03 -9.45
C TYR A 87 15.24 3.69 -10.03
N VAL A 88 15.74 2.59 -9.49
CA VAL A 88 15.33 1.23 -9.86
C VAL A 88 14.78 0.52 -8.62
N TYR A 89 13.60 -0.08 -8.75
CA TYR A 89 13.03 -0.90 -7.68
C TYR A 89 13.82 -2.20 -7.54
N GLU A 90 14.15 -2.54 -6.30
CA GLU A 90 14.66 -3.88 -6.00
C GLU A 90 13.56 -4.92 -6.30
N ASN A 91 13.89 -5.97 -7.06
CA ASN A 91 12.96 -7.03 -7.43
C ASN A 91 11.67 -6.53 -8.12
N GLU A 92 11.79 -5.53 -9.00
CA GLU A 92 10.65 -4.92 -9.71
C GLU A 92 9.73 -5.94 -10.38
N ASP A 93 10.29 -6.92 -11.10
CA ASP A 93 9.53 -7.99 -11.76
C ASP A 93 8.67 -8.81 -10.80
N MET A 94 9.23 -9.17 -9.63
CA MET A 94 8.50 -9.94 -8.61
C MET A 94 7.42 -9.09 -7.96
N THR A 95 7.71 -7.81 -7.74
CA THR A 95 6.77 -6.84 -7.20
C THR A 95 5.59 -6.63 -8.14
N ASN A 96 5.84 -6.44 -9.44
CA ASN A 96 4.81 -6.28 -10.46
C ASN A 96 3.92 -7.52 -10.58
N LYS A 97 4.51 -8.73 -10.59
CA LYS A 97 3.73 -9.99 -10.56
C LYS A 97 2.84 -10.09 -9.32
N SER A 98 3.35 -9.71 -8.16
CA SER A 98 2.59 -9.73 -6.91
C SER A 98 1.43 -8.73 -6.96
N ILE A 99 1.67 -7.53 -7.48
CA ILE A 99 0.66 -6.50 -7.68
C ILE A 99 -0.45 -7.00 -8.61
N ASP A 100 -0.11 -7.61 -9.74
CA ASP A 100 -1.10 -8.08 -10.70
C ASP A 100 -1.95 -9.24 -10.15
N PHE A 101 -1.32 -10.14 -9.39
CA PHE A 101 -2.03 -11.17 -8.65
C PHE A 101 -3.03 -10.57 -7.65
N PHE A 102 -2.61 -9.58 -6.87
CA PHE A 102 -3.49 -8.89 -5.92
C PHE A 102 -4.64 -8.15 -6.61
N LYS A 103 -4.40 -7.48 -7.74
CA LYS A 103 -5.46 -6.86 -8.53
C LYS A 103 -6.49 -7.88 -9.00
N ALA A 104 -6.05 -9.06 -9.42
CA ALA A 104 -6.95 -10.15 -9.83
C ALA A 104 -7.81 -10.63 -8.66
N ILE A 105 -7.22 -10.85 -7.48
CA ILE A 105 -7.96 -11.22 -6.26
C ILE A 105 -9.00 -10.15 -5.92
N ARG A 106 -8.59 -8.87 -5.86
CA ARG A 106 -9.50 -7.75 -5.57
C ARG A 106 -10.66 -7.72 -6.56
N SER A 107 -10.38 -7.83 -7.86
CA SER A 107 -11.40 -7.86 -8.90
C SER A 107 -12.37 -9.03 -8.72
N PHE A 108 -11.86 -10.22 -8.39
CA PHE A 108 -12.68 -11.40 -8.17
C PHE A 108 -13.65 -11.22 -6.99
N VAL A 109 -13.14 -10.72 -5.86
CA VAL A 109 -13.93 -10.47 -4.65
C VAL A 109 -14.98 -9.37 -4.87
N VAL A 110 -14.65 -8.31 -5.63
CA VAL A 110 -15.60 -7.23 -5.96
C VAL A 110 -16.66 -7.68 -6.98
N ALA A 111 -16.28 -8.50 -7.96
CA ALA A 111 -17.20 -8.98 -9.01
C ALA A 111 -18.18 -10.05 -8.51
N HIS A 112 -17.84 -10.74 -7.42
CA HIS A 112 -18.69 -11.74 -6.78
C HIS A 112 -18.99 -11.33 -5.33
N PRO A 113 -19.72 -10.21 -5.13
CA PRO A 113 -20.18 -9.86 -3.79
C PRO A 113 -21.05 -11.03 -3.30
N LEU A 114 -20.64 -11.63 -2.19
CA LEU A 114 -21.25 -12.83 -1.61
C LEU A 114 -22.77 -12.76 -1.66
N SER A 115 -23.37 -13.67 -2.45
CA SER A 115 -24.78 -14.06 -2.36
C SER A 115 -25.73 -12.97 -1.85
N THR A 116 -25.92 -11.89 -2.62
CA THR A 116 -27.17 -11.14 -2.50
C THR A 116 -28.29 -12.01 -3.04
N ASN A 117 -28.91 -12.79 -2.17
CA ASN A 117 -30.22 -13.41 -2.40
C ASN A 117 -31.32 -12.33 -2.29
N ARG A 118 -31.29 -11.33 -3.18
CA ARG A 118 -32.44 -10.47 -3.46
C ARG A 118 -32.81 -10.66 -4.92
N HIS A 119 -33.47 -11.78 -5.19
CA HIS A 119 -34.51 -11.87 -6.21
C HIS A 119 -35.86 -11.75 -5.51
#